data_AF-A0A949LWM9-F1
#
_entry.id   AF-A0A949LWM9-F1
#
_cell.length_a   1.000
_cell.length_b   1.000
_cell.length_c   1.000
_cell.angle_alpha   90.00
_cell.angle_beta   90.00
_cell.angle_gamma   90.00
#
_symmetry.space_group_name_H-M   'P 1'
#
loop_
_entity.id
_entity.type
_entity.pdbx_description
1 polymer ?
#
loop_
_entity_poly.entity_id
_entity_poly.type
_entity_poly.pdbx_seq_one_letter_code
_entity_poly.pdbx_strand_id
1 'polypeptide(L)'
;MKRMLSAYAVLEAAVRGEISLFDVLAFSWSLTQSPGLRDAIAANLDKPVDDPSQSELIDMVASSLDRRSAATPVDILKDAAEGYEPILKAVFPRFSEREAEDHRATRICRRRNLVRLLYLGNPTWMVPRAEIELVWSLGDGGELERKLRAIKKDDKLPALLDRLDDLLPDLAPSGDAAFFSAVSRVTITSSDWIREPHIDRDIAEDGATSVPRLGLLRADQAPRVKSLVHALIAGGDLALTRWARSRKSEFRIERTVARVSAEI
;
A
#
# COMPACT_ATOMS: atom_id res chain seq x y z
N MET A 1 12.55 -25.27 -18.80
CA MET A 1 12.41 -25.69 -17.39
C MET A 1 13.63 -25.35 -16.54
N LYS A 2 14.86 -25.84 -16.82
CA LYS A 2 16.06 -25.53 -16.00
C LYS A 2 16.31 -24.02 -15.82
N ARG A 3 16.22 -23.23 -16.90
CA ARG A 3 16.35 -21.75 -16.85
C ARG A 3 15.28 -21.09 -15.96
N MET A 4 14.04 -21.58 -16.01
CA MET A 4 12.94 -21.08 -15.15
C MET A 4 13.22 -21.37 -13.69
N LEU A 5 13.64 -22.60 -13.36
CA LEU A 5 13.98 -22.96 -11.98
C LEU A 5 15.13 -22.11 -11.44
N SER A 6 16.16 -21.84 -12.26
CA SER A 6 17.25 -20.95 -11.88
C SER A 6 16.78 -19.51 -11.68
N ALA A 7 15.96 -18.96 -12.60
CA ALA A 7 15.40 -17.62 -12.46
C ALA A 7 14.52 -17.51 -11.20
N TYR A 8 13.66 -18.51 -10.97
CA TYR A 8 12.81 -18.59 -9.79
C TYR A 8 13.63 -18.65 -8.50
N ALA A 9 14.66 -19.49 -8.42
CA ALA A 9 15.49 -19.61 -7.22
C ALA A 9 16.18 -18.29 -6.85
N VAL A 10 16.63 -17.52 -7.85
CA VAL A 10 17.24 -16.21 -7.62
C VAL A 10 16.19 -15.18 -7.21
N LEU A 11 15.08 -15.10 -7.94
CA LEU A 11 14.03 -14.12 -7.68
C LEU A 11 13.33 -14.36 -6.36
N GLU A 12 12.97 -15.60 -6.05
CA GLU A 12 12.34 -15.97 -4.78
C GLU A 12 13.25 -15.63 -3.60
N ALA A 13 14.54 -15.97 -3.68
CA ALA A 13 15.48 -15.62 -2.62
C ALA A 13 15.59 -14.10 -2.39
N ALA A 14 15.48 -13.31 -3.46
CA ALA A 14 15.58 -11.84 -3.40
C ALA A 14 14.32 -11.16 -2.84
N VAL A 15 13.13 -11.73 -3.06
CA VAL A 15 11.84 -11.11 -2.69
C VAL A 15 11.04 -11.92 -1.67
N ARG A 16 11.69 -12.90 -1.02
CA ARG A 16 11.06 -13.80 -0.05
C ARG A 16 10.34 -13.01 1.03
N GLY A 17 9.07 -13.37 1.27
CA GLY A 17 8.22 -12.72 2.27
C GLY A 17 7.63 -11.38 1.81
N GLU A 18 8.07 -10.81 0.69
CA GLU A 18 7.49 -9.58 0.13
C GLU A 18 6.44 -9.89 -0.94
N ILE A 19 6.71 -10.89 -1.81
CA ILE A 19 5.89 -11.21 -2.98
C ILE A 19 5.41 -12.65 -2.91
N SER A 20 4.16 -12.89 -3.36
CA SER A 20 3.57 -14.21 -3.47
C SER A 20 4.44 -15.15 -4.30
N LEU A 21 4.68 -16.37 -3.81
CA LEU A 21 5.44 -17.40 -4.51
C LEU A 21 4.87 -17.71 -5.89
N PHE A 22 3.54 -17.66 -6.04
CA PHE A 22 2.86 -17.89 -7.31
C PHE A 22 3.15 -16.78 -8.33
N ASP A 23 3.16 -15.53 -7.88
CA ASP A 23 3.47 -14.38 -8.74
C ASP A 23 4.95 -14.39 -9.16
N VAL A 24 5.86 -14.73 -8.24
CA VAL A 24 7.29 -14.88 -8.54
C VAL A 24 7.51 -16.01 -9.55
N LEU A 25 6.81 -17.14 -9.41
CA LEU A 25 6.89 -18.25 -10.35
C LEU A 25 6.37 -17.86 -11.74
N ALA A 26 5.20 -17.23 -11.80
CA ALA A 26 4.59 -16.80 -13.05
C ALA A 26 5.47 -15.76 -13.77
N PHE A 27 6.00 -14.78 -13.03
CA PHE A 27 6.93 -13.80 -13.59
C PHE A 27 8.24 -14.45 -14.06
N SER A 28 8.81 -15.37 -13.28
CA SER A 28 10.01 -16.12 -13.67
C SER A 28 9.81 -16.91 -14.96
N TRP A 29 8.64 -17.55 -15.12
CA TRP A 29 8.27 -18.22 -16.35
C TRP A 29 8.22 -17.23 -17.52
N SER A 30 7.47 -16.14 -17.37
CA SER A 30 7.31 -15.13 -18.42
C SER A 30 8.64 -14.53 -18.88
N LEU A 31 9.57 -14.25 -17.95
CA LEU A 31 10.93 -13.79 -18.27
C LEU A 31 11.73 -14.81 -19.10
N THR A 32 11.57 -16.10 -18.83
CA THR A 32 12.31 -17.13 -19.58
C THR A 32 11.77 -17.40 -20.97
N GLN A 33 10.49 -17.09 -21.21
CA GLN A 33 9.84 -17.28 -22.51
C GLN A 33 9.92 -16.01 -23.38
N SER A 34 9.82 -14.83 -22.76
CA SER A 34 9.92 -13.53 -23.43
C SER A 34 10.83 -12.61 -22.61
N PRO A 35 12.16 -12.60 -22.88
CA PRO A 35 13.09 -11.71 -22.18
C PRO A 35 12.73 -10.23 -22.36
N GLY A 36 12.21 -9.84 -23.52
CA GLY A 36 11.77 -8.46 -23.83
C GLY A 36 10.55 -8.01 -23.03
N LEU A 37 9.81 -8.93 -22.42
CA LEU A 37 8.68 -8.60 -21.55
C LEU A 37 9.14 -7.84 -20.29
N ARG A 38 10.34 -8.13 -19.78
CA ARG A 38 10.91 -7.38 -18.65
C ARG A 38 11.04 -5.90 -18.99
N ASP A 39 11.65 -5.62 -20.14
CA ASP A 39 11.95 -4.26 -20.58
C ASP A 39 10.66 -3.52 -20.93
N ALA A 40 9.69 -4.22 -21.54
CA ALA A 40 8.36 -3.68 -21.81
C ALA A 40 7.61 -3.31 -20.53
N ILE A 41 7.67 -4.18 -19.50
CA ILE A 41 7.06 -3.91 -18.19
C ILE A 41 7.79 -2.75 -17.48
N ALA A 42 9.12 -2.72 -17.51
CA ALA A 42 9.90 -1.63 -16.91
C ALA A 42 9.62 -0.27 -17.57
N ALA A 43 9.44 -0.25 -18.89
CA ALA A 43 9.08 0.95 -19.65
C ALA A 43 7.63 1.42 -19.39
N ASN A 44 6.75 0.53 -18.91
CA ASN A 44 5.32 0.80 -18.70
C ASN A 44 4.88 0.47 -17.26
N LEU A 45 5.73 0.74 -16.27
CA LEU A 45 5.56 0.28 -14.88
C LEU A 45 4.18 0.55 -14.27
N ASP A 46 3.58 1.70 -14.55
CA ASP A 46 2.30 2.12 -13.95
C ASP A 46 1.07 1.44 -14.56
N LYS A 47 1.20 0.91 -15.78
CA LYS A 47 0.08 0.34 -16.53
C LYS A 47 -0.40 -1.04 -16.04
N PRO A 48 0.48 -2.00 -15.65
CA PRO A 48 0.06 -3.31 -15.13
C PRO A 48 -0.32 -3.31 -13.64
N VAL A 49 -0.17 -2.19 -12.94
CA VAL A 49 -0.24 -2.11 -11.47
C VAL A 49 -1.64 -1.75 -10.97
N ASP A 50 -2.07 -2.34 -9.85
CA ASP A 50 -3.41 -2.18 -9.23
C ASP A 50 -3.42 -1.27 -7.98
N ASP A 51 -2.42 -0.40 -7.81
CA ASP A 51 -2.43 0.68 -6.80
C ASP A 51 -2.56 2.07 -7.45
N PRO A 52 -3.81 2.54 -7.68
CA PRO A 52 -4.03 3.81 -8.36
C PRO A 52 -3.53 4.96 -7.48
N SER A 53 -2.76 5.86 -8.09
CA SER A 53 -2.42 7.15 -7.50
C SER A 53 -3.67 8.03 -7.33
N GLN A 54 -3.60 9.11 -6.53
CA GLN A 54 -4.76 10.01 -6.36
C GLN A 54 -5.25 10.61 -7.68
N SER A 55 -4.35 10.95 -8.58
CA SER A 55 -4.69 11.41 -9.93
C SER A 55 -5.32 10.30 -10.77
N GLU A 56 -4.83 9.07 -10.68
CA GLU A 56 -5.45 7.92 -11.36
C GLU A 56 -6.83 7.58 -10.80
N LEU A 57 -7.08 7.77 -9.50
CA LEU A 57 -8.41 7.62 -8.92
C LEU A 57 -9.40 8.62 -9.51
N ILE A 58 -8.98 9.88 -9.71
CA ILE A 58 -9.80 10.92 -10.35
C ILE A 58 -10.05 10.56 -11.82
N ASP A 59 -9.01 10.13 -12.54
CA ASP A 59 -9.12 9.73 -13.94
C ASP A 59 -9.97 8.46 -14.12
N MET A 60 -9.90 7.51 -13.18
CA MET A 60 -10.75 6.32 -13.14
C MET A 60 -12.22 6.69 -12.94
N VAL A 61 -12.51 7.63 -12.03
CA VAL A 61 -13.88 8.13 -11.84
C VAL A 61 -14.37 8.83 -13.10
N ALA A 62 -13.54 9.67 -13.73
CA ALA A 62 -13.87 10.32 -15.00
C ALA A 62 -14.07 9.31 -16.15
N SER A 63 -13.24 8.26 -16.22
CA SER A 63 -13.27 7.23 -17.26
C SER A 63 -14.37 6.20 -17.06
N SER A 64 -14.81 5.96 -15.82
CA SER A 64 -15.94 5.08 -15.50
C SER A 64 -17.27 5.63 -16.05
N LEU A 65 -17.36 6.95 -16.22
CA LEU A 65 -18.47 7.61 -16.90
C LEU A 65 -18.44 7.40 -18.42
N ASP A 66 -17.27 7.08 -18.98
CA ASP A 66 -16.96 7.06 -20.41
C ASP A 66 -16.97 5.63 -21.02
N ARG A 67 -17.23 4.58 -20.23
CA ARG A 67 -17.30 3.15 -20.64
C ARG A 67 -16.16 2.68 -21.57
N ARG A 68 -14.92 3.15 -21.37
CA ARG A 68 -13.77 2.64 -22.14
C ARG A 68 -13.43 1.22 -21.69
N SER A 69 -13.24 0.33 -22.66
CA SER A 69 -12.82 -1.06 -22.42
C SER A 69 -11.43 -1.09 -21.78
N ALA A 70 -11.20 -2.03 -20.87
CA ALA A 70 -9.92 -2.16 -20.16
C ALA A 70 -8.79 -2.44 -21.18
N ALA A 71 -7.67 -1.71 -21.07
CA ALA A 71 -6.53 -1.89 -21.96
C ALA A 71 -5.96 -3.31 -21.86
N THR A 72 -5.68 -3.94 -22.99
CA THR A 72 -5.16 -5.32 -23.01
C THR A 72 -3.64 -5.34 -22.77
N PRO A 73 -3.07 -6.49 -22.36
CA PRO A 73 -1.61 -6.62 -22.23
C PRO A 73 -0.87 -6.30 -23.53
N VAL A 74 -1.44 -6.63 -24.69
CA VAL A 74 -0.84 -6.38 -26.00
C VAL A 74 -0.87 -4.89 -26.34
N ASP A 75 -1.92 -4.15 -25.97
CA ASP A 75 -1.98 -2.69 -26.21
C ASP A 75 -0.86 -1.93 -25.49
N ILE A 76 -0.43 -2.46 -24.33
CA ILE A 76 0.51 -1.79 -23.43
C ILE A 76 1.95 -2.31 -23.62
N LEU A 77 2.11 -3.63 -23.69
CA LEU A 77 3.41 -4.29 -23.75
C LEU A 77 3.80 -4.71 -25.17
N LYS A 78 2.92 -4.47 -26.16
CA LYS A 78 3.12 -4.74 -27.59
C LYS A 78 3.49 -6.20 -27.83
N ASP A 79 4.33 -6.45 -28.83
CA ASP A 79 4.83 -7.76 -29.27
C ASP A 79 5.39 -8.61 -28.14
N ALA A 80 5.91 -7.99 -27.06
CA ALA A 80 6.47 -8.71 -25.93
C ALA A 80 5.42 -9.52 -25.12
N ALA A 81 4.15 -9.15 -25.22
CA ALA A 81 3.03 -9.81 -24.56
C ALA A 81 2.27 -10.81 -25.45
N GLU A 82 2.59 -10.88 -26.75
CA GLU A 82 1.94 -11.81 -27.67
C GLU A 82 2.14 -13.26 -27.22
N GLY A 83 1.03 -14.01 -27.13
CA GLY A 83 1.04 -15.40 -26.65
C GLY A 83 1.12 -15.58 -25.13
N TYR A 84 1.31 -14.50 -24.35
CA TYR A 84 1.39 -14.53 -22.88
C TYR A 84 0.20 -13.85 -22.20
N GLU A 85 -0.80 -13.44 -22.97
CA GLU A 85 -1.98 -12.74 -22.47
C GLU A 85 -2.68 -13.46 -21.29
N PRO A 86 -2.90 -14.80 -21.30
CA PRO A 86 -3.57 -15.48 -20.19
C PRO A 86 -2.79 -15.39 -18.87
N ILE A 87 -1.46 -15.54 -18.91
CA ILE A 87 -0.64 -15.46 -17.71
C ILE A 87 -0.51 -14.01 -17.22
N LEU A 88 -0.40 -13.05 -18.14
CA LEU A 88 -0.37 -11.62 -17.81
C LEU A 88 -1.68 -11.16 -17.16
N LYS A 89 -2.84 -11.61 -17.66
CA LYS A 89 -4.14 -11.33 -17.04
C LYS A 89 -4.31 -11.98 -15.66
N ALA A 90 -3.68 -13.13 -15.42
CA ALA A 90 -3.71 -13.78 -14.10
C ALA A 90 -2.82 -13.05 -13.08
N VAL A 91 -1.65 -12.59 -13.52
CA VAL A 91 -0.64 -11.94 -12.68
C VAL A 91 -0.98 -10.47 -12.43
N PHE A 92 -1.54 -9.78 -13.41
CA PHE A 92 -1.92 -8.37 -13.38
C PHE A 92 -3.43 -8.23 -13.60
N PRO A 93 -4.24 -8.25 -12.53
CA PRO A 93 -5.68 -8.14 -12.60
C PRO A 93 -6.19 -6.90 -13.36
N ARG A 94 -5.42 -5.80 -13.43
CA ARG A 94 -5.74 -4.60 -14.26
C ARG A 94 -6.05 -4.92 -15.72
N PHE A 95 -5.50 -6.00 -16.26
CA PHE A 95 -5.75 -6.46 -17.63
C PHE A 95 -6.97 -7.37 -17.77
N SER A 96 -7.66 -7.65 -16.67
CA SER A 96 -8.83 -8.51 -16.62
C SER A 96 -10.05 -7.72 -16.15
N GLU A 97 -11.23 -8.11 -16.62
CA GLU A 97 -12.51 -7.56 -16.13
C GLU A 97 -12.89 -8.12 -14.75
N ARG A 98 -12.07 -9.00 -14.17
CA ARG A 98 -12.31 -9.56 -12.84
C ARG A 98 -11.89 -8.54 -11.78
N GLU A 99 -12.83 -8.22 -10.90
CA GLU A 99 -12.49 -7.63 -9.61
C GLU A 99 -11.47 -8.55 -8.94
N ALA A 100 -10.31 -8.01 -8.60
CA ALA A 100 -9.27 -8.78 -7.95
C ALA A 100 -9.75 -9.15 -6.55
N GLU A 101 -10.39 -10.32 -6.41
CA GLU A 101 -10.89 -10.86 -5.14
C GLU A 101 -9.79 -10.96 -4.06
N ASP A 102 -8.51 -10.85 -4.44
CA ASP A 102 -7.37 -10.98 -3.53
C ASP A 102 -6.35 -9.85 -3.74
N HIS A 103 -6.71 -8.65 -3.27
CA HIS A 103 -5.86 -7.45 -3.17
C HIS A 103 -4.75 -7.57 -2.08
N ARG A 104 -4.14 -8.76 -1.91
CA ARG A 104 -3.11 -8.96 -0.88
C ARG A 104 -1.93 -8.02 -1.09
N ALA A 105 -1.33 -7.60 0.01
CA ALA A 105 -0.13 -6.75 0.00
C ALA A 105 1.07 -7.42 -0.69
N THR A 106 1.02 -8.74 -0.90
CA THR A 106 2.07 -9.56 -1.51
C THR A 106 1.90 -9.77 -3.01
N ARG A 107 0.88 -9.22 -3.66
CA ARG A 107 0.70 -9.39 -5.11
C ARG A 107 1.72 -8.57 -5.89
N ILE A 108 2.23 -9.12 -6.99
CA ILE A 108 3.17 -8.40 -7.88
C ILE A 108 2.53 -7.17 -8.55
N CYS A 109 1.20 -7.14 -8.69
CA CYS A 109 0.49 -5.99 -9.24
C CYS A 109 0.56 -4.73 -8.36
N ARG A 110 1.20 -4.76 -7.17
CA ARG A 110 1.55 -3.55 -6.44
C ARG A 110 2.81 -2.92 -7.01
N ARG A 111 2.84 -1.60 -7.21
CA ARG A 111 3.97 -0.84 -7.77
C ARG A 111 5.27 -1.19 -7.05
N ARG A 112 5.24 -1.19 -5.72
CA ARG A 112 6.40 -1.54 -4.89
C ARG A 112 6.90 -2.95 -5.11
N ASN A 113 6.01 -3.92 -5.22
CA ASN A 113 6.39 -5.32 -5.43
C ASN A 113 6.93 -5.54 -6.84
N LEU A 114 6.33 -4.91 -7.85
CA LEU A 114 6.86 -4.94 -9.20
C LEU A 114 8.26 -4.31 -9.28
N VAL A 115 8.47 -3.15 -8.66
CA VAL A 115 9.79 -2.51 -8.57
C VAL A 115 10.80 -3.43 -7.87
N ARG A 116 10.45 -4.03 -6.73
CA ARG A 116 11.33 -5.01 -6.04
C ARG A 116 11.76 -6.14 -6.97
N LEU A 117 10.83 -6.66 -7.76
CA LEU A 117 11.11 -7.73 -8.71
C LEU A 117 12.02 -7.27 -9.86
N LEU A 118 11.83 -6.06 -10.37
CA LEU A 118 12.68 -5.49 -11.42
C LEU A 118 14.09 -5.16 -10.94
N TYR A 119 14.24 -4.75 -9.68
CA TYR A 119 15.52 -4.44 -9.02
C TYR A 119 16.18 -5.64 -8.33
N LEU A 120 15.55 -6.82 -8.38
CA LEU A 120 16.07 -8.05 -7.76
C LEU A 120 16.29 -7.92 -6.24
N GLY A 121 15.34 -7.29 -5.54
CA GLY A 121 15.37 -7.14 -4.08
C GLY A 121 14.71 -5.85 -3.61
N ASN A 122 14.90 -5.53 -2.32
CA ASN A 122 14.45 -4.26 -1.74
C ASN A 122 15.41 -3.13 -2.11
N PRO A 123 14.96 -2.08 -2.83
CA PRO A 123 15.73 -0.85 -3.00
C PRO A 123 16.05 -0.19 -1.65
N THR A 124 17.11 0.61 -1.60
CA THR A 124 17.62 1.21 -0.35
C THR A 124 16.63 2.16 0.33
N TRP A 125 15.68 2.71 -0.42
CA TRP A 125 14.62 3.61 0.06
C TRP A 125 13.32 2.88 0.43
N MET A 126 13.23 1.57 0.23
CA MET A 126 12.03 0.80 0.55
C MET A 126 12.16 0.09 1.89
N VAL A 127 11.13 0.22 2.73
CA VAL A 127 11.04 -0.49 4.00
C VAL A 127 10.56 -1.94 3.76
N PRO A 128 11.28 -2.96 4.26
CA PRO A 128 10.86 -4.36 4.15
C PRO A 128 9.66 -4.66 5.05
N ARG A 129 8.82 -5.61 4.64
CA ARG A 129 7.65 -6.09 5.41
C ARG A 129 8.03 -6.54 6.82
N ALA A 130 9.14 -7.27 6.95
CA ALA A 130 9.62 -7.75 8.25
C ALA A 130 9.91 -6.60 9.24
N GLU A 131 10.37 -5.45 8.75
CA GLU A 131 10.60 -4.27 9.60
C GLU A 131 9.28 -3.63 10.04
N ILE A 132 8.28 -3.55 9.16
CA ILE A 132 6.94 -3.09 9.53
C ILE A 132 6.30 -4.02 10.55
N GLU A 133 6.35 -5.34 10.32
CA GLU A 133 5.80 -6.34 11.24
C GLU A 133 6.51 -6.30 12.60
N LEU A 134 7.83 -6.08 12.62
CA LEU A 134 8.59 -5.91 13.85
C LEU A 134 8.11 -4.67 14.62
N VAL A 135 8.06 -3.51 13.98
CA VAL A 135 7.59 -2.26 14.59
C VAL A 135 6.14 -2.40 15.07
N TRP A 136 5.29 -3.06 14.28
CA TRP A 136 3.89 -3.29 14.59
C TRP A 136 3.68 -4.24 15.77
N SER A 137 4.58 -5.21 15.95
CA SER A 137 4.53 -6.18 17.05
C SER A 137 4.98 -5.61 18.40
N LEU A 138 5.53 -4.39 18.43
CA LEU A 138 5.91 -3.72 19.68
C LEU A 138 4.65 -3.33 20.46
N GLY A 139 4.31 -4.13 21.47
CA GLY A 139 3.16 -3.87 22.35
C GLY A 139 3.41 -2.77 23.40
N ASP A 140 4.67 -2.46 23.71
CA ASP A 140 5.01 -1.38 24.62
C ASP A 140 5.04 -0.03 23.89
N GLY A 141 4.14 0.88 24.27
CA GLY A 141 4.06 2.21 23.70
C GLY A 141 5.33 3.04 23.89
N GLY A 142 6.08 2.83 24.97
CA GLY A 142 7.33 3.55 25.23
C GLY A 142 8.48 3.09 24.34
N GLU A 143 8.62 1.78 24.13
CA GLU A 143 9.55 1.21 23.16
C GLU A 143 9.20 1.61 21.72
N LEU A 144 7.92 1.55 21.35
CA LEU A 144 7.44 1.93 20.04
C LEU A 144 7.70 3.41 19.74
N GLU A 145 7.43 4.30 20.69
CA GLU A 145 7.72 5.73 20.55
C GLU A 145 9.22 5.99 20.33
N ARG A 146 10.09 5.35 21.12
CA ARG A 146 11.56 5.47 20.94
C ARG A 146 12.01 4.98 19.57
N LYS A 147 11.46 3.86 19.10
CA LYS A 147 11.77 3.30 17.79
C LYS A 147 11.32 4.24 16.67
N LEU A 148 10.10 4.77 16.75
CA LEU A 148 9.57 5.73 15.77
C LEU A 148 10.34 7.05 15.77
N ARG A 149 10.81 7.55 16.93
CA ARG A 149 11.69 8.73 17.01
C ARG A 149 13.04 8.48 16.33
N ALA A 150 13.62 7.29 16.48
CA ALA A 150 14.86 6.93 15.78
C ALA A 150 14.65 6.87 14.26
N ILE A 151 13.57 6.23 13.81
CA ILE A 151 13.20 6.15 12.38
C ILE A 151 12.94 7.54 11.79
N LYS A 152 12.29 8.43 12.56
CA LYS A 152 12.09 9.84 12.19
C LYS A 152 13.42 10.59 12.05
N LYS A 153 14.36 10.40 12.98
CA LYS A 153 15.68 11.04 12.93
C LYS A 153 16.48 10.63 11.68
N ASP A 154 16.26 9.42 11.19
CA ASP A 154 16.86 8.90 9.97
C ASP A 154 16.09 9.26 8.68
N ASP A 155 15.07 10.10 8.77
CA ASP A 155 14.19 10.53 7.66
C ASP A 155 13.47 9.37 6.94
N LYS A 156 13.23 8.26 7.67
CA LYS A 156 12.59 7.05 7.13
C LYS A 156 11.12 6.91 7.52
N LEU A 157 10.61 7.80 8.37
CA LEU A 157 9.24 7.72 8.86
C LEU A 157 8.19 7.86 7.73
N PRO A 158 8.34 8.76 6.74
CA PRO A 158 7.41 8.83 5.60
C PRO A 158 7.36 7.51 4.81
N ALA A 159 8.52 6.93 4.49
CA ALA A 159 8.60 5.66 3.77
C ALA A 159 7.99 4.49 4.55
N LEU A 160 8.08 4.53 5.88
CA LEU A 160 7.45 3.56 6.77
C LEU A 160 5.93 3.67 6.75
N LEU A 161 5.38 4.89 6.87
CA LEU A 161 3.93 5.13 6.85
C LEU A 161 3.34 4.81 5.48
N ASP A 162 4.04 5.19 4.41
CA ASP A 162 3.63 4.83 3.06
C ASP A 162 3.60 3.30 2.88
N ARG A 163 4.58 2.55 3.42
CA ARG A 163 4.56 1.08 3.35
C ARG A 163 3.50 0.45 4.26
N LEU A 164 3.15 1.11 5.36
CA LEU A 164 2.09 0.68 6.24
C LEU A 164 0.74 0.63 5.51
N ASP A 165 0.44 1.61 4.64
CA ASP A 165 -0.81 1.63 3.85
C ASP A 165 -1.04 0.31 3.09
N ASP A 166 0.02 -0.29 2.53
CA ASP A 166 -0.09 -1.56 1.80
C ASP A 166 -0.39 -2.74 2.74
N LEU A 167 0.27 -2.77 3.90
CA LEU A 167 0.32 -3.93 4.79
C LEU A 167 -0.76 -3.90 5.86
N LEU A 168 -1.33 -2.72 6.15
CA LEU A 168 -2.32 -2.51 7.20
C LEU A 168 -3.45 -3.55 7.18
N PRO A 169 -4.04 -3.93 6.02
CA PRO A 169 -5.09 -4.96 5.98
C PRO A 169 -4.64 -6.33 6.48
N ASP A 170 -3.36 -6.69 6.30
CA ASP A 170 -2.78 -7.98 6.67
C ASP A 170 -2.24 -7.99 8.12
N LEU A 171 -2.01 -6.82 8.71
CA LEU A 171 -1.47 -6.68 10.07
C LEU A 171 -2.52 -6.98 11.14
N ALA A 172 -2.09 -7.50 12.29
CA ALA A 172 -2.98 -7.81 13.39
C ALA A 172 -3.63 -6.53 13.98
N PRO A 173 -4.97 -6.48 14.15
CA PRO A 173 -5.65 -5.30 14.68
C PRO A 173 -5.23 -4.89 16.10
N SER A 174 -4.63 -5.81 16.88
CA SER A 174 -4.15 -5.53 18.24
C SER A 174 -3.07 -4.44 18.30
N GLY A 175 -2.31 -4.24 17.22
CA GLY A 175 -1.28 -3.20 17.13
C GLY A 175 -1.82 -1.80 16.79
N ASP A 176 -3.06 -1.71 16.30
CA ASP A 176 -3.65 -0.46 15.78
C ASP A 176 -3.54 0.68 16.81
N ALA A 177 -4.08 0.47 18.02
CA ALA A 177 -4.13 1.50 19.05
C ALA A 177 -2.74 1.97 19.50
N ALA A 178 -1.82 1.01 19.73
CA ALA A 178 -0.47 1.31 20.19
C ALA A 178 0.31 2.08 19.13
N PHE A 179 0.26 1.62 17.87
CA PHE A 179 1.01 2.21 16.77
C PHE A 179 0.56 3.63 16.47
N PHE A 180 -0.72 3.85 16.18
CA PHE A 180 -1.19 5.18 15.79
C PHE A 180 -1.06 6.20 16.94
N SER A 181 -1.24 5.77 18.20
CA SER A 181 -0.99 6.64 19.36
C SER A 181 0.50 6.98 19.54
N ALA A 182 1.40 6.07 19.19
CA ALA A 182 2.84 6.36 19.24
C ALA A 182 3.25 7.30 18.09
N VAL A 183 2.71 7.09 16.87
CA VAL A 183 2.93 7.98 15.73
C VAL A 183 2.54 9.41 16.08
N SER A 184 1.35 9.63 16.64
CA SER A 184 0.91 10.98 17.00
C SER A 184 1.82 11.65 18.03
N ARG A 185 2.29 10.92 19.05
CA ARG A 185 3.25 11.45 20.03
C ARG A 185 4.61 11.82 19.42
N VAL A 186 5.03 11.11 18.38
CA VAL A 186 6.28 11.40 17.66
C VAL A 186 6.13 12.56 16.67
N THR A 187 4.92 12.78 16.16
CA THR A 187 4.61 13.88 15.24
C THR A 187 4.13 15.16 15.95
N ILE A 188 3.72 15.09 17.22
CA ILE A 188 3.44 16.28 18.04
C ILE A 188 4.75 17.05 18.24
N THR A 189 4.83 18.24 17.63
CA THR A 189 5.97 19.15 17.73
C THR A 189 5.92 19.99 19.01
N SER A 190 7.12 20.26 19.54
CA SER A 190 7.41 21.24 20.59
C SER A 190 7.77 22.63 20.05
N SER A 191 7.63 22.86 18.74
CA SER A 191 8.07 24.07 18.03
C SER A 191 6.92 24.87 17.39
N ASP A 192 7.08 26.18 17.43
CA ASP A 192 6.07 27.19 17.06
C ASP A 192 5.83 27.24 15.54
N TRP A 193 4.57 27.08 15.15
CA TRP A 193 4.10 26.79 13.79
C TRP A 193 4.29 27.94 12.79
N ILE A 194 4.71 29.10 13.26
CA ILE A 194 4.82 30.34 12.50
C ILE A 194 6.15 30.41 11.72
N ARG A 195 7.17 29.60 12.05
CA ARG A 195 8.56 29.89 11.62
C ARG A 195 9.18 28.94 10.59
N GLU A 196 8.69 27.70 10.41
CA GLU A 196 9.36 26.70 9.55
C GLU A 196 8.38 25.83 8.75
N PRO A 197 8.78 25.31 7.55
CA PRO A 197 8.01 24.33 6.79
C PRO A 197 7.78 23.02 7.58
N HIS A 198 6.54 22.53 7.60
CA HIS A 198 6.07 21.48 8.54
C HIS A 198 6.10 20.07 7.96
N ILE A 199 7.28 19.46 7.84
CA ILE A 199 7.41 18.03 7.48
C ILE A 199 6.65 17.14 8.48
N ASP A 200 6.62 17.52 9.77
CA ASP A 200 5.94 16.76 10.82
C ASP A 200 4.42 16.74 10.71
N ARG A 201 3.84 17.81 10.13
CA ARG A 201 2.40 17.88 9.85
C ARG A 201 2.05 16.94 8.71
N ASP A 202 2.84 16.95 7.64
CA ASP A 202 2.61 16.10 6.47
C ASP A 202 2.67 14.62 6.88
N ILE A 203 3.64 14.24 7.72
CA ILE A 203 3.75 12.89 8.31
C ILE A 203 2.51 12.52 9.13
N ALA A 204 2.00 13.45 9.96
CA ALA A 204 0.79 13.21 10.74
C ALA A 204 -0.46 13.08 9.86
N GLU A 205 -0.58 13.90 8.81
CA GLU A 205 -1.66 13.83 7.83
C GLU A 205 -1.61 12.52 7.01
N ASP A 206 -0.41 12.05 6.65
CA ASP A 206 -0.21 10.77 5.96
C ASP A 206 -0.68 9.59 6.82
N GLY A 207 -0.25 9.53 8.08
CA GLY A 207 -0.70 8.50 9.02
C GLY A 207 -2.20 8.56 9.32
N ALA A 208 -2.79 9.78 9.35
CA ALA A 208 -4.23 9.95 9.48
C ALA A 208 -4.99 9.46 8.24
N THR A 209 -4.41 9.61 7.05
CA THR A 209 -5.00 9.23 5.77
C THR A 209 -5.00 7.70 5.55
N SER A 210 -4.06 6.98 6.14
CA SER A 210 -4.02 5.50 6.16
C SER A 210 -5.30 4.88 6.69
N VAL A 211 -5.89 5.48 7.73
CA VAL A 211 -7.05 4.96 8.47
C VAL A 211 -8.34 4.93 7.63
N PRO A 212 -8.81 6.04 7.01
CA PRO A 212 -9.97 5.97 6.14
C PRO A 212 -9.69 5.25 4.83
N ARG A 213 -8.45 5.27 4.31
CA ARG A 213 -8.08 4.49 3.12
C ARG A 213 -8.34 3.00 3.32
N LEU A 214 -8.04 2.48 4.51
CA LEU A 214 -8.36 1.09 4.88
C LEU A 214 -9.85 0.78 4.68
N GLY A 215 -10.75 1.67 5.10
CA GLY A 215 -12.20 1.48 4.97
C GLY A 215 -12.76 1.80 3.57
N LEU A 216 -12.10 2.67 2.80
CA LEU A 216 -12.49 3.04 1.44
C LEU A 216 -12.10 1.97 0.42
N LEU A 217 -10.92 1.38 0.57
CA LEU A 217 -10.41 0.35 -0.34
C LEU A 217 -10.99 -1.03 -0.03
N ARG A 218 -11.46 -1.26 1.20
CA ARG A 218 -11.89 -2.58 1.68
C ARG A 218 -13.10 -2.49 2.61
N ALA A 219 -14.28 -2.83 2.07
CA ALA A 219 -15.53 -2.77 2.82
C ALA A 219 -15.56 -3.70 4.06
N ASP A 220 -14.81 -4.80 4.03
CA ASP A 220 -14.64 -5.75 5.14
C ASP A 220 -13.87 -5.17 6.33
N GLN A 221 -13.10 -4.08 6.14
CA GLN A 221 -12.27 -3.48 7.18
C GLN A 221 -12.98 -2.36 7.96
N ALA A 222 -14.25 -2.05 7.64
CA ALA A 222 -15.01 -1.01 8.34
C ALA A 222 -15.09 -1.19 9.87
N PRO A 223 -15.25 -2.41 10.44
CA PRO A 223 -15.24 -2.61 11.89
C PRO A 223 -13.90 -2.28 12.54
N ARG A 224 -12.79 -2.56 11.84
CA ARG A 224 -11.43 -2.25 12.30
C ARG A 224 -11.19 -0.74 12.32
N VAL A 225 -11.58 -0.04 11.27
CA VAL A 225 -11.53 1.44 11.22
C VAL A 225 -12.31 2.06 12.38
N LYS A 226 -13.54 1.57 12.65
CA LYS A 226 -14.34 2.04 13.80
C LYS A 226 -13.59 1.84 15.12
N SER A 227 -13.03 0.65 15.34
CA SER A 227 -12.30 0.31 16.57
C SER A 227 -11.06 1.18 16.76
N LEU A 228 -10.30 1.43 15.70
CA LEU A 228 -9.13 2.30 15.70
C LEU A 228 -9.50 3.75 16.03
N VAL A 229 -10.54 4.30 15.40
CA VAL A 229 -11.00 5.67 15.71
C VAL A 229 -11.42 5.80 17.17
N HIS A 230 -12.13 4.81 17.74
CA HIS A 230 -12.47 4.81 19.16
C HIS A 230 -11.23 4.75 20.06
N ALA A 231 -10.24 3.92 19.72
CA ALA A 231 -9.00 3.83 20.47
C ALA A 231 -8.21 5.15 20.46
N LEU A 232 -8.16 5.85 19.33
CA LEU A 232 -7.50 7.15 19.21
C LEU A 232 -8.21 8.24 20.02
N ILE A 233 -9.55 8.26 20.00
CA ILE A 233 -10.34 9.18 20.83
C ILE A 233 -10.09 8.91 22.32
N ALA A 234 -10.12 7.64 22.73
CA ALA A 234 -9.87 7.25 24.12
C ALA A 234 -8.42 7.55 24.57
N GLY A 235 -7.46 7.45 23.65
CA GLY A 235 -6.05 7.79 23.86
C GLY A 235 -5.76 9.30 23.91
N GLY A 236 -6.77 10.16 23.71
CA GLY A 236 -6.61 11.61 23.72
C GLY A 236 -5.90 12.18 22.50
N ASP A 237 -5.81 11.42 21.42
CA ASP A 237 -5.09 11.80 20.22
C ASP A 237 -5.92 12.76 19.35
N LEU A 238 -5.79 14.04 19.64
CA LEU A 238 -6.53 15.10 18.96
C LEU A 238 -6.00 15.38 17.54
N ALA A 239 -4.77 15.00 17.19
CA ALA A 239 -4.21 15.28 15.87
C ALA A 239 -4.88 14.42 14.79
N LEU A 240 -4.88 13.10 14.99
CA LEU A 240 -5.52 12.16 14.07
C LEU A 240 -7.05 12.28 14.13
N THR A 241 -7.62 12.51 15.32
CA THR A 241 -9.07 12.69 15.50
C THR A 241 -9.60 13.96 14.84
N ARG A 242 -8.85 15.07 14.88
CA ARG A 242 -9.26 16.35 14.28
C ARG A 242 -9.27 16.28 12.76
N TRP A 243 -8.29 15.61 12.15
CA TRP A 243 -8.27 15.35 10.71
C TRP A 243 -9.44 14.46 10.27
N ALA A 244 -9.70 13.36 11.00
CA ALA A 244 -10.83 12.47 10.73
C ALA A 244 -12.19 13.18 10.84
N ARG A 245 -12.30 14.19 11.73
CA ARG A 245 -13.48 15.05 11.86
C ARG A 245 -13.59 16.11 10.76
N SER A 246 -12.51 16.74 10.35
CA SER A 246 -12.54 17.85 9.37
C SER A 246 -12.87 17.41 7.96
N ARG A 247 -12.59 16.15 7.59
CA ARG A 247 -12.90 15.61 6.25
C ARG A 247 -14.19 14.77 6.15
N LYS A 248 -15.04 14.81 7.19
CA LYS A 248 -16.39 14.21 7.17
C LYS A 248 -17.28 14.69 6.02
N SER A 249 -17.04 15.89 5.49
CA SER A 249 -17.83 16.50 4.40
C SER A 249 -17.25 16.27 3.00
N GLU A 250 -15.96 15.97 2.87
CA GLU A 250 -15.27 15.84 1.57
C GLU A 250 -15.26 14.41 1.05
N PHE A 251 -15.21 13.43 1.95
CA PHE A 251 -15.33 12.04 1.54
C PHE A 251 -16.79 11.63 1.63
N ARG A 252 -17.29 11.05 0.53
CA ARG A 252 -18.58 10.36 0.41
C ARG A 252 -18.64 9.08 1.28
N ILE A 253 -18.09 9.13 2.50
CA ILE A 253 -18.21 8.16 3.59
C ILE A 253 -19.58 8.35 4.26
N GLU A 254 -20.57 8.93 3.59
CA GLU A 254 -21.94 8.95 4.10
C GLU A 254 -22.48 7.53 4.27
N ARG A 255 -22.12 6.54 3.44
CA ARG A 255 -22.65 5.18 3.64
C ARG A 255 -21.96 4.40 4.77
N THR A 256 -20.67 4.61 5.02
CA THR A 256 -19.92 3.85 6.03
C THR A 256 -19.86 4.58 7.37
N VAL A 257 -19.71 5.91 7.38
CA VAL A 257 -19.70 6.73 8.62
C VAL A 257 -21.10 7.15 9.05
N ALA A 258 -22.09 7.36 8.16
CA ALA A 258 -23.46 7.61 8.63
C ALA A 258 -24.09 6.33 9.21
N ARG A 259 -23.74 5.14 8.69
CA ARG A 259 -24.12 3.87 9.33
C ARG A 259 -23.47 3.67 10.70
N VAL A 260 -22.22 4.12 10.87
CA VAL A 260 -21.51 4.07 12.16
C VAL A 260 -21.99 5.17 13.14
N SER A 261 -22.50 6.31 12.64
CA SER A 261 -22.99 7.42 13.46
C SER A 261 -24.49 7.29 13.83
N ALA A 262 -25.25 6.42 13.15
CA ALA A 262 -26.65 6.13 13.50
C ALA A 262 -26.79 5.09 14.65
N GLU A 263 -25.69 4.45 15.04
CA GLU A 263 -25.61 3.49 16.16
C GLU A 263 -24.86 4.08 17.38
N ILE A 264 -24.69 5.40 17.44
CA ILE A 264 -24.21 6.19 18.59
C ILE A 264 -25.38 7.08 19.04
#